data_AF-A0A7K5LAL6-F1
#
_entry.id   AF-A0A7K5LAL6-F1
#
_cell.length_a   1.000
_cell.length_b   1.000
_cell.length_c   1.000
_cell.angle_alpha   90.00
_cell.angle_beta   90.00
_cell.angle_gamma   90.00
#
_symmetry.space_group_name_H-M   'P 1'
#
loop_
_entity.id
_entity.type
_entity.pdbx_description
1 polymer ?
#
loop_
_entity_poly.entity_id
_entity_poly.type
_entity_poly.pdbx_seq_one_letter_code
_entity_poly.pdbx_strand_id
1 'polypeptide(L)'
;QLAGGLQCLMWVAAAICLIAFGVQQGEGDRGSSDNLYLAVALIAVVVVTGCFGYYQEFKSTNIIASFKNLVPQQATVVRGGQTLQVNASELVVGDLVEIKGGDRVPADIRILSAQGCKV
;
A
#
# COMPACT_ATOMS: atom_id res chain seq x y z
N GLN A 1 -4.89 3.00 8.53
CA GLN A 1 -4.30 3.43 9.83
C GLN A 1 -5.37 3.54 10.93
N LEU A 2 -5.58 2.48 11.72
CA LEU A 2 -6.43 2.52 12.95
C LEU A 2 -5.60 2.43 14.24
N ALA A 3 -4.27 2.28 14.11
CA ALA A 3 -3.31 2.13 15.19
C ALA A 3 -2.16 3.16 15.09
N GLY A 4 -2.47 4.39 14.64
CA GLY A 4 -1.53 5.51 14.74
C GLY A 4 -1.38 5.97 16.19
N GLY A 5 -0.25 6.63 16.53
CA GLY A 5 0.06 7.04 17.91
C GLY A 5 -1.04 7.87 18.59
N LEU A 6 -1.70 8.78 17.86
CA LEU A 6 -2.83 9.57 18.38
C LEU A 6 -4.12 8.75 18.55
N GLN A 7 -4.38 7.78 17.66
CA GLN A 7 -5.56 6.92 17.75
C GLN A 7 -5.47 5.96 18.94
N CYS A 8 -4.26 5.47 19.24
CA CYS A 8 -4.02 4.66 20.45
C CYS A 8 -4.37 5.45 21.73
N LEU A 9 -4.01 6.73 21.81
CA LEU A 9 -4.39 7.59 22.93
C LEU A 9 -5.91 7.74 23.06
N MET A 10 -6.62 7.90 21.94
CA MET A 10 -8.07 8.03 21.92
C MET A 10 -8.80 6.73 22.31
N TRP A 11 -8.29 5.57 21.87
CA TRP A 11 -8.79 4.26 22.31
C TRP A 11 -8.61 4.05 23.81
N VAL A 12 -7.45 4.43 24.36
CA VAL A 12 -7.18 4.37 25.79
C VAL A 12 -8.12 5.32 26.56
N ALA A 13 -8.32 6.55 26.08
CA ALA A 13 -9.26 7.50 26.68
C ALA A 13 -10.72 6.97 26.67
N ALA A 14 -11.16 6.38 25.56
CA ALA A 14 -12.49 5.75 25.45
C ALA A 14 -12.65 4.56 26.42
N ALA A 15 -11.61 3.73 26.57
CA ALA A 15 -11.62 2.61 27.51
C ALA A 15 -11.69 3.09 28.97
N ILE A 16 -10.95 4.14 29.33
CA ILE A 16 -11.01 4.76 30.67
C ILE A 16 -12.41 5.30 30.96
N CYS A 17 -13.06 5.96 30.00
CA CYS A 17 -14.43 6.48 30.15
C CYS A 17 -15.46 5.36 30.34
N LEU A 18 -15.30 4.25 29.62
CA LEU A 18 -16.15 3.06 29.77
C LEU A 18 -15.98 2.39 31.15
N ILE A 19 -14.74 2.28 31.64
CA ILE A 19 -14.43 1.74 32.97
C ILE A 19 -15.01 2.66 34.06
N ALA A 20 -14.84 3.99 33.93
CA ALA A 20 -15.40 4.96 34.87
C ALA A 20 -16.93 4.88 34.95
N PHE A 21 -17.61 4.73 33.81
CA PHE A 21 -19.06 4.49 33.75
C PHE A 21 -19.46 3.19 34.48
N GLY A 22 -18.71 2.10 34.28
CA GLY A 22 -18.97 0.83 34.95
C GLY A 22 -18.81 0.88 36.47
N VAL A 23 -17.81 1.63 36.96
CA VAL A 23 -17.60 1.86 38.41
C VAL A 23 -18.68 2.76 38.99
N GLN A 24 -19.05 3.85 38.32
CA GLN A 24 -20.11 4.78 38.75
C GLN A 24 -21.53 4.20 38.65
N GLN A 25 -21.75 3.10 37.93
CA GLN A 25 -23.04 2.40 37.97
C GLN A 25 -23.20 1.58 39.28
N GLY A 26 -22.10 1.28 39.98
CA GLY A 26 -22.09 0.53 41.24
C GLY A 26 -22.27 1.38 42.50
N GLU A 27 -21.84 2.64 42.48
CA GLU A 27 -22.17 3.66 43.48
C GLU A 27 -23.34 4.47 42.93
N GLY A 28 -24.53 4.44 43.56
CA GLY A 28 -25.80 4.97 43.01
C GLY A 28 -25.89 6.50 42.82
N ASP A 29 -24.86 7.13 42.26
CA ASP A 29 -24.78 8.53 41.92
C ASP A 29 -25.16 8.76 40.45
N ARG A 30 -26.06 9.71 40.21
CA ARG A 30 -26.72 9.96 38.91
C ARG A 30 -25.83 10.76 37.93
N GLY A 31 -24.51 10.59 37.98
CA GLY A 31 -23.55 11.20 37.04
C GLY A 31 -23.36 10.42 35.73
N SER A 32 -24.18 9.40 35.48
CA SER A 32 -23.89 8.31 34.54
C SER A 32 -24.05 8.64 33.04
N SER A 33 -24.94 9.56 32.65
CA SER A 33 -25.23 9.81 31.22
C SER A 33 -24.13 10.57 30.46
N ASP A 34 -23.43 11.51 31.09
CA ASP A 34 -22.44 12.36 30.41
C ASP A 34 -21.22 11.56 29.93
N ASN A 35 -20.78 10.58 30.73
CA ASN A 35 -19.65 9.71 30.39
C ASN A 35 -19.96 8.78 29.20
N LEU A 36 -21.23 8.36 29.05
CA LEU A 36 -21.66 7.58 27.90
C LEU A 36 -21.65 8.42 26.62
N TYR A 37 -22.18 9.65 26.67
CA TYR A 37 -22.11 10.57 25.53
C TYR A 37 -20.67 10.87 25.13
N LEU A 38 -19.78 11.08 26.10
CA LEU A 38 -18.36 11.32 25.87
C LEU A 38 -17.69 10.12 25.17
N ALA A 39 -17.95 8.90 25.65
CA ALA A 39 -17.39 7.68 25.06
C ALA A 39 -17.85 7.46 23.61
N VAL A 40 -19.14 7.65 23.33
CA VAL A 40 -19.69 7.54 21.97
C VAL A 40 -19.10 8.61 21.05
N ALA A 41 -18.96 9.86 21.53
CA ALA A 41 -18.35 10.94 20.76
C ALA A 41 -16.87 10.64 20.43
N LEU A 42 -16.09 10.13 21.40
CA LEU A 42 -14.69 9.75 21.18
C LEU A 42 -14.57 8.62 20.14
N ILE A 43 -15.41 7.59 20.22
CA ILE A 43 -15.43 6.50 19.23
C ILE A 43 -15.76 7.05 17.84
N ALA A 44 -16.76 7.92 17.72
CA ALA A 44 -17.13 8.54 16.45
C ALA A 44 -15.97 9.34 15.84
N VAL A 45 -15.25 10.14 16.65
CA VAL A 45 -14.08 10.91 16.21
C VAL A 45 -12.95 9.98 15.72
N VAL A 46 -12.69 8.89 16.43
CA VAL A 46 -11.68 7.90 16.03
C VAL A 46 -12.03 7.23 14.70
N VAL A 47 -13.30 6.87 14.51
CA VAL A 47 -13.78 6.28 13.25
C VAL A 47 -13.63 7.27 12.10
N VAL A 48 -14.09 8.51 12.25
CA VAL A 48 -13.99 9.55 11.21
C VAL A 48 -12.53 9.81 10.85
N THR A 49 -11.67 10.05 11.84
CA THR A 49 -10.24 10.30 11.61
C THR A 49 -9.53 9.08 11.00
N GLY A 50 -9.90 7.87 11.39
CA GLY A 50 -9.42 6.62 10.77
C GLY A 50 -9.83 6.47 9.31
N CYS A 51 -11.08 6.78 8.96
CA CYS A 51 -11.57 6.78 7.58
C CYS A 51 -10.84 7.82 6.72
N PHE A 52 -10.67 9.04 7.23
CA PHE A 52 -9.91 10.09 6.51
C PHE A 52 -8.44 9.69 6.31
N GLY A 53 -7.79 9.12 7.33
CA GLY A 53 -6.41 8.62 7.21
C GLY A 53 -6.30 7.49 6.18
N TYR A 54 -7.22 6.53 6.21
CA TYR A 54 -7.28 5.45 5.21
C TYR A 54 -7.45 5.99 3.79
N TYR A 55 -8.33 6.98 3.59
CA TYR A 55 -8.55 7.57 2.28
C TYR A 55 -7.30 8.32 1.75
N GLN A 56 -6.58 9.02 2.63
CA GLN A 56 -5.32 9.68 2.26
C GLN A 56 -4.23 8.66 1.90
N GLU A 57 -4.14 7.55 2.63
CA GLU A 57 -3.20 6.47 2.38
C GLU A 57 -3.47 5.78 1.04
N PHE A 58 -4.74 5.47 0.75
CA PHE A 58 -5.16 4.89 -0.53
C PHE A 58 -4.81 5.79 -1.73
N LYS A 59 -4.98 7.12 -1.59
CA LYS A 59 -4.59 8.08 -2.62
C LYS A 59 -3.08 8.08 -2.87
N SER A 60 -2.27 7.96 -1.81
CA SER A 60 -0.80 7.93 -1.92
C SER A 60 -0.31 6.68 -2.68
N THR A 61 -0.87 5.51 -2.38
CA THR A 61 -0.48 4.25 -3.04
C THR A 61 -0.77 4.25 -4.54
N ASN A 62 -1.88 4.85 -4.98
CA ASN A 62 -2.24 4.92 -6.40
C ASN A 62 -1.26 5.75 -7.26
N ILE A 63 -0.60 6.75 -6.67
CA ILE A 63 0.37 7.58 -7.39
C ILE A 63 1.61 6.75 -7.75
N ILE A 64 2.14 5.96 -6.81
CA ILE A 64 3.32 5.10 -7.05
C ILE A 64 3.01 4.00 -8.08
N ALA A 65 1.80 3.41 -8.02
CA ALA A 65 1.37 2.42 -9.01
C ALA A 65 1.32 3.03 -10.43
N SER A 66 0.90 4.29 -10.54
CA SER A 66 0.83 5.01 -11.82
C SER A 66 2.23 5.32 -12.38
N PHE A 67 3.22 5.60 -11.52
CA PHE A 67 4.62 5.79 -11.95
C PHE A 67 5.26 4.51 -12.49
N LYS A 68 4.92 3.35 -11.95
CA LYS A 68 5.44 2.06 -12.45
C LYS A 68 5.03 1.78 -13.90
N ASN A 69 3.90 2.32 -14.34
CA ASN A 69 3.41 2.21 -15.72
C ASN A 69 4.01 3.26 -16.68
N LEU A 70 4.69 4.29 -16.15
CA LEU A 70 5.24 5.40 -16.94
C LEU A 70 6.69 5.18 -17.39
N VAL A 71 7.38 4.16 -16.86
CA VAL A 71 8.71 3.77 -17.33
C VAL A 71 8.54 2.54 -18.22
N PRO A 72 8.39 2.70 -19.56
CA PRO A 72 8.33 1.57 -20.46
C PRO A 72 9.63 0.79 -20.35
N GLN A 73 9.53 -0.49 -20.00
CA GLN A 73 10.66 -1.39 -20.08
C GLN A 73 10.94 -1.62 -21.56
N GLN A 74 12.11 -1.24 -22.04
CA GLN A 74 12.53 -1.53 -23.39
C GLN A 74 13.32 -2.83 -23.43
N ALA A 75 13.14 -3.60 -24.49
CA ALA A 75 13.86 -4.82 -24.77
C ALA A 75 14.62 -4.68 -26.09
N THR A 76 15.85 -5.19 -26.13
CA THR A 76 16.63 -5.25 -27.37
C THR A 76 16.35 -6.58 -28.06
N VAL A 77 15.83 -6.54 -29.28
CA VAL A 77 15.47 -7.73 -30.07
C VAL A 77 16.17 -7.74 -31.41
N VAL A 78 16.36 -8.94 -31.97
CA VAL A 78 16.89 -9.13 -33.31
C VAL A 78 15.77 -9.64 -34.21
N ARG A 79 15.27 -8.77 -35.11
CA ARG A 79 14.25 -9.13 -36.12
C ARG A 79 14.79 -8.77 -37.50
N GLY A 80 14.65 -9.66 -38.47
CA GLY A 80 15.16 -9.44 -39.84
C GLY A 80 16.68 -9.26 -39.92
N GLY A 81 17.44 -9.83 -38.97
CA GLY A 81 18.90 -9.69 -38.88
C GLY A 81 19.40 -8.34 -38.34
N GLN A 82 18.50 -7.45 -37.90
CA GLN A 82 18.86 -6.16 -37.31
C GLN A 82 18.47 -6.10 -35.83
N THR A 83 19.32 -5.47 -35.03
CA THR A 83 19.06 -5.19 -33.61
C THR A 83 18.18 -3.95 -33.47
N LEU A 84 17.06 -4.08 -32.79
CA LEU A 84 16.04 -3.05 -32.62
C LEU A 84 15.68 -2.95 -31.13
N GLN A 85 15.40 -1.75 -30.64
CA GLN A 85 14.75 -1.59 -29.33
C GLN A 85 13.24 -1.51 -29.53
N VAL A 86 12.52 -2.36 -28.80
CA VAL A 86 11.07 -2.42 -28.79
C VAL A 86 10.57 -2.33 -27.36
N ASN A 87 9.32 -1.90 -27.18
CA ASN A 87 8.70 -1.92 -25.86
C ASN A 87 8.53 -3.38 -25.42
N ALA A 88 8.78 -3.71 -24.15
CA ALA A 88 8.66 -5.06 -23.63
C ALA A 88 7.24 -5.62 -23.81
N SER A 89 6.23 -4.75 -23.88
CA SER A 89 4.84 -5.10 -24.20
C SER A 89 4.61 -5.60 -25.64
N GLU A 90 5.53 -5.32 -26.56
CA GLU A 90 5.46 -5.71 -27.99
C GLU A 90 6.30 -6.96 -28.30
N LEU A 91 6.90 -7.57 -27.28
CA LEU A 91 7.60 -8.84 -27.41
C LEU A 91 6.62 -9.97 -27.71
N VAL A 92 6.98 -10.84 -28.64
CA VAL A 92 6.21 -12.03 -29.00
C VAL A 92 7.03 -13.30 -28.86
N VAL A 93 6.34 -14.43 -28.70
CA VAL A 93 6.99 -15.74 -28.62
C VAL A 93 7.73 -16.01 -29.93
N GLY A 94 9.03 -16.32 -29.82
CA GLY A 94 9.92 -16.56 -30.95
C GLY A 94 10.89 -15.41 -31.26
N ASP A 95 10.76 -14.27 -30.58
CA ASP A 95 11.75 -13.20 -30.69
C ASP A 95 13.11 -13.63 -30.12
N LEU A 96 14.18 -13.21 -30.81
CA LEU A 96 15.53 -13.32 -30.30
C LEU A 96 15.87 -12.05 -29.51
N VAL A 97 16.00 -12.17 -28.19
CA VAL A 97 16.27 -11.04 -27.28
C VAL A 97 17.75 -11.01 -26.91
N GLU A 98 18.37 -9.83 -26.96
CA GLU A 98 19.72 -9.58 -26.43
C GLU A 98 19.60 -8.85 -25.10
N ILE A 99 20.30 -9.34 -24.06
CA ILE A 99 20.28 -8.78 -22.71
C ILE A 99 21.72 -8.40 -22.33
N LYS A 100 21.92 -7.17 -21.85
CA LYS A 100 23.21 -6.68 -21.37
C LYS A 100 23.21 -6.50 -19.85
N GLY A 101 24.39 -6.42 -19.26
CA GLY A 101 24.53 -6.21 -17.82
C GLY A 101 23.91 -4.88 -17.40
N GLY A 102 22.93 -4.93 -16.49
CA GLY A 102 22.16 -3.77 -16.03
C GLY A 102 20.73 -3.71 -16.59
N ASP A 103 20.42 -4.49 -17.63
CA ASP A 103 19.07 -4.59 -18.17
C ASP A 103 18.20 -5.47 -17.26
N ARG A 104 16.92 -5.12 -17.14
CA ARG A 104 15.92 -6.04 -16.57
C ARG A 104 15.54 -7.08 -17.61
N VAL A 105 15.40 -8.34 -17.18
CA VAL A 105 14.88 -9.42 -18.01
C VAL A 105 13.44 -9.08 -18.42
N PRO A 106 13.13 -8.89 -19.72
CA PRO A 106 11.84 -8.34 -20.15
C PRO A 106 10.70 -9.37 -20.21
N ALA A 107 11.03 -10.66 -20.32
CA ALA A 107 10.09 -11.78 -20.32
C ALA A 107 10.83 -13.06 -19.90
N ASP A 108 10.10 -14.16 -19.65
CA ASP A 108 10.73 -15.47 -19.46
C ASP A 108 11.40 -15.93 -20.76
N ILE A 109 12.73 -16.03 -20.74
CA ILE A 109 13.55 -16.30 -21.94
C ILE A 109 14.32 -17.59 -21.75
N ARG A 110 14.44 -18.35 -22.84
CA ARG A 110 15.37 -19.49 -22.92
C ARG A 110 16.72 -19.01 -23.45
N ILE A 111 17.76 -19.16 -22.64
CA ILE A 111 19.13 -18.77 -23.01
C ILE A 111 19.64 -19.71 -24.11
N LEU A 112 20.05 -19.13 -25.25
CA LEU A 112 20.68 -19.84 -26.37
C LEU A 112 22.21 -19.69 -26.37
N SER A 113 22.70 -18.52 -25.96
CA SER A 113 24.11 -18.19 -25.84
C SER A 113 24.29 -17.19 -24.69
N ALA A 114 25.36 -17.33 -23.92
CA ALA A 114 25.66 -16.46 -22.79
C ALA A 114 27.17 -16.32 -22.59
N GLN A 115 27.62 -15.11 -22.30
CA GLN A 115 29.02 -14.83 -21.98
C GLN A 115 29.09 -14.03 -20.68
N GLY A 116 29.63 -14.64 -19.62
CA GLY A 116 29.72 -13.99 -18.30
C GLY A 116 28.37 -13.59 -17.69
N CYS A 117 27.27 -14.19 -18.15
CA CYS A 117 25.92 -13.88 -17.68
C CYS A 117 25.78 -14.28 -16.21
N LYS A 118 25.38 -13.31 -15.37
CA LYS A 118 25.00 -13.49 -13.96
C LYS A 118 23.67 -12.77 -13.76
N VAL A 119 22.74 -13.46 -13.12
CA VAL A 119 21.38 -12.98 -12.84
C VAL A 119 21.19 -12.72 -11.35
#